data_AF-A0A246WUF4-F1
#
_entry.id   AF-A0A246WUF4-F1
#
_cell.length_a   1.000
_cell.length_b   1.000
_cell.length_c   1.000
_cell.angle_alpha   90.00
_cell.angle_beta   90.00
_cell.angle_gamma   90.00
#
_symmetry.space_group_name_H-M   'P 1'
#
loop_
_entity.id
_entity.type
_entity.pdbx_description
1 polymer ?
#
loop_
_entity_poly.entity_id
_entity_poly.type
_entity_poly.pdbx_seq_one_letter_code
_entity_poly.pdbx_strand_id
1 'polypeptide(L)'
;MPSENYSNTGGSVITRIVLPILFASLVPLLPAMAQTPANPPPTPVASDLTRTCTAAGGCVLACMNQQGQSILTEQAARAVRIISLSNGNTEFRMDNGTAGVNVVLVSKDNLVCRLTGGT
;
A
#
# COMPACT_ATOMS: atom_id res chain seq x y z
N MET A 1 -20.15 -47.90 20.26
CA MET A 1 -20.55 -47.81 21.68
C MET A 1 -20.82 -49.24 22.13
N PRO A 2 -20.25 -49.75 23.24
CA PRO A 2 -20.21 -49.20 24.61
C PRO A 2 -18.77 -48.80 25.06
N SER A 3 -18.46 -47.89 25.98
CA SER A 3 -18.96 -47.48 27.33
C SER A 3 -18.34 -48.25 28.51
N GLU A 4 -17.99 -47.50 29.56
CA GLU A 4 -17.52 -47.88 30.94
C GLU A 4 -15.98 -48.02 31.08
N ASN A 5 -15.21 -47.20 31.81
CA ASN A 5 -15.28 -46.43 33.08
C ASN A 5 -15.06 -47.28 34.37
N TYR A 6 -14.32 -46.69 35.33
CA TYR A 6 -13.81 -47.18 36.63
C TYR A 6 -12.54 -48.07 36.59
N SER A 7 -11.59 -48.03 37.53
CA SER A 7 -11.21 -47.19 38.68
C SER A 7 -10.03 -47.93 39.34
N ASN A 8 -9.03 -47.23 39.89
CA ASN A 8 -8.70 -47.25 41.33
C ASN A 8 -7.21 -46.96 41.65
N THR A 9 -7.06 -46.07 42.65
CA THR A 9 -6.08 -46.01 43.74
C THR A 9 -4.61 -46.37 43.54
N GLY A 10 -3.74 -45.47 44.02
CA GLY A 10 -2.41 -45.84 44.48
C GLY A 10 -1.54 -44.64 44.78
N GLY A 11 -1.69 -44.06 45.97
CA GLY A 11 -0.84 -42.97 46.44
C GLY A 11 0.62 -43.41 46.66
N SER A 12 1.51 -42.43 46.41
CA SER A 12 2.75 -42.10 47.11
C SER A 12 3.70 -43.23 47.57
N VAL A 13 4.97 -43.19 47.14
CA VAL A 13 6.17 -43.01 47.99
C VAL A 13 7.43 -42.97 47.10
N ILE A 14 8.08 -41.80 47.08
CA ILE A 14 9.54 -41.52 47.15
C ILE A 14 10.47 -42.47 46.38
N THR A 15 11.35 -41.92 45.52
CA THR A 15 12.84 -42.08 45.64
C THR A 15 13.60 -41.83 44.33
N ARG A 16 14.56 -40.89 44.42
CA ARG A 16 15.81 -40.72 43.63
C ARG A 16 15.77 -40.06 42.25
N ILE A 17 15.85 -38.73 42.34
CA ILE A 17 16.83 -37.86 41.68
C ILE A 17 17.91 -38.62 40.88
N VAL A 18 17.83 -38.53 39.55
CA VAL A 18 18.99 -38.49 38.66
C VAL A 18 18.69 -37.40 37.63
N LEU A 19 19.39 -36.27 37.77
CA LEU A 19 19.29 -35.11 36.88
C LEU A 19 20.24 -35.35 35.70
N PRO A 20 19.79 -35.53 34.45
CA PRO A 20 20.71 -35.47 33.32
C PRO A 20 20.97 -33.99 33.00
N ILE A 21 22.23 -33.58 33.16
CA ILE A 21 22.72 -32.27 32.75
C ILE A 21 22.59 -32.19 31.23
N LEU A 22 21.58 -31.47 30.73
CA LEU A 22 21.45 -31.13 29.32
C LEU A 22 22.59 -30.17 28.96
N PHE A 23 23.49 -30.62 28.09
CA PHE A 23 24.41 -29.73 27.37
C PHE A 23 23.58 -28.84 26.44
N ALA A 24 23.35 -27.59 26.83
CA ALA A 24 22.80 -26.57 25.96
C ALA A 24 23.89 -26.14 24.96
N SER A 25 23.81 -26.65 23.74
CA SER A 25 24.57 -26.10 22.61
C SER A 25 24.11 -24.67 22.34
N LEU A 26 24.91 -23.69 22.78
CA LEU A 26 24.75 -22.28 22.42
C LEU A 26 25.02 -22.13 20.91
N VAL A 27 23.97 -22.11 20.10
CA VAL A 27 24.03 -21.59 18.74
C VAL A 27 24.13 -20.07 18.87
N PRO A 28 25.20 -19.41 18.38
CA PRO A 28 25.23 -17.97 18.33
C PRO A 28 24.19 -17.48 17.32
N LEU A 29 23.12 -16.87 17.83
CA LEU A 29 22.18 -16.06 17.05
C LEU A 29 22.94 -14.84 16.52
N LEU A 30 23.50 -14.95 15.31
CA LEU A 30 23.96 -13.77 14.58
C LEU A 30 22.75 -12.83 14.40
N PRO A 31 22.89 -11.51 14.63
CA PRO A 31 21.82 -10.58 14.34
C PRO A 31 21.56 -10.61 12.83
N ALA A 32 20.35 -11.03 12.44
CA ALA A 32 19.88 -10.88 11.08
C ALA A 32 19.95 -9.39 10.73
N MET A 33 20.90 -9.02 9.88
CA MET A 33 20.94 -7.67 9.32
C MET A 33 19.68 -7.50 8.47
N ALA A 34 18.70 -6.79 9.02
CA ALA A 34 17.49 -6.42 8.31
C ALA A 34 17.92 -5.62 7.07
N GLN A 35 17.79 -6.23 5.90
CA GLN A 35 17.92 -5.51 4.63
C GLN A 35 16.79 -4.47 4.63
N THR A 36 17.12 -3.19 4.75
CA THR A 36 16.13 -2.13 4.58
C THR A 36 15.55 -2.29 3.17
N PRO A 37 14.21 -2.33 3.01
CA PRO A 37 13.60 -2.39 1.70
C PRO A 37 14.20 -1.26 0.84
N ALA A 38 14.91 -1.62 -0.22
CA ALA A 38 15.39 -0.62 -1.16
C ALA A 38 14.16 -0.01 -1.82
N ASN A 39 13.85 1.24 -1.50
CA ASN A 39 12.82 1.95 -2.25
C ASN A 39 13.27 2.00 -3.71
N PRO A 40 12.42 1.54 -4.66
CA PRO A 40 12.77 1.65 -6.06
C PRO A 40 13.03 3.13 -6.40
N PRO A 41 14.00 3.40 -7.30
CA PRO A 41 14.30 4.77 -7.70
C PRO A 41 13.04 5.43 -8.29
N PRO A 42 12.85 6.75 -8.08
CA PRO A 42 11.70 7.47 -8.61
C PRO A 42 11.65 7.35 -10.13
N THR A 43 10.44 7.19 -10.68
CA THR A 43 10.29 7.12 -12.14
C THR A 43 10.60 8.49 -12.75
N PRO A 44 11.45 8.57 -13.79
CA PRO A 44 11.74 9.84 -14.46
C PRO A 44 10.48 10.51 -15.04
N VAL A 45 10.46 11.83 -14.99
CA VAL A 45 9.42 12.65 -15.62
C VAL A 45 9.74 12.82 -17.10
N ALA A 46 8.81 12.45 -17.96
CA ALA A 46 8.90 12.63 -19.41
C ALA A 46 8.29 13.96 -19.86
N SER A 47 7.20 14.40 -19.21
CA SER A 47 6.56 15.70 -19.46
C SER A 47 5.87 16.19 -18.20
N ASP A 48 5.80 17.50 -18.04
CA ASP A 48 5.16 18.17 -16.91
C ASP A 48 4.40 19.39 -17.38
N LEU A 49 3.08 19.40 -17.14
CA LEU A 49 2.18 20.44 -17.57
C LEU A 49 1.32 20.90 -16.41
N THR A 50 1.28 22.21 -16.15
CA THR A 50 0.30 22.78 -15.23
C THR A 50 -0.84 23.43 -16.01
N ARG A 51 -2.07 23.19 -15.57
CA ARG A 51 -3.30 23.81 -16.04
C ARG A 51 -3.94 24.57 -14.89
N THR A 52 -4.21 25.86 -15.08
CA THR A 52 -4.89 26.66 -14.06
C THR A 52 -6.39 26.53 -14.22
N CYS A 53 -7.10 26.38 -13.11
CA CYS A 53 -8.55 26.29 -13.06
C CYS A 53 -9.12 27.69 -12.92
N THR A 54 -9.67 28.24 -14.00
CA THR A 54 -10.15 29.63 -14.07
C THR A 54 -11.67 29.74 -14.02
N ALA A 55 -12.38 28.62 -14.15
CA ALA A 55 -13.83 28.57 -14.02
C ALA A 55 -14.27 28.68 -12.55
N ALA A 56 -15.43 29.32 -12.29
CA ALA A 56 -16.02 29.43 -10.96
C ALA A 56 -16.30 28.06 -10.28
N GLY A 57 -16.23 26.97 -11.03
CA GLY A 57 -16.35 25.58 -10.55
C GLY A 57 -15.04 24.77 -10.57
N GLY A 58 -13.87 25.39 -10.79
CA GLY A 58 -12.60 24.67 -10.82
C GLY A 58 -12.40 23.78 -12.06
N CYS A 59 -11.40 22.91 -12.03
CA CYS A 59 -11.20 21.85 -13.01
C CYS A 59 -11.82 20.54 -12.52
N VAL A 60 -12.32 19.72 -13.44
CA VAL A 60 -12.81 18.37 -13.15
C VAL A 60 -11.97 17.36 -13.92
N LEU A 61 -11.38 16.41 -13.19
CA LEU A 61 -10.70 15.23 -13.73
C LEU A 61 -11.67 14.05 -13.68
N ALA A 62 -12.01 13.50 -14.85
CA ALA A 62 -12.82 12.29 -14.96
C ALA A 62 -12.00 11.18 -15.62
N CYS A 63 -11.87 10.02 -14.96
CA CYS A 63 -11.18 8.86 -15.49
C CYS A 63 -12.14 7.70 -15.71
N MET A 64 -12.03 7.09 -16.88
CA MET A 64 -12.86 5.99 -17.32
C MET A 64 -12.04 4.73 -17.51
N ASN A 65 -12.61 3.59 -17.17
CA ASN A 65 -12.03 2.29 -17.55
C ASN A 65 -12.22 2.02 -19.06
N GLN A 66 -11.65 0.91 -19.55
CA GLN A 66 -11.76 0.48 -20.95
C GLN A 66 -13.21 0.16 -21.39
N GLN A 67 -14.13 -0.02 -20.44
CA GLN A 67 -15.57 -0.23 -20.71
C GLN A 67 -16.34 1.10 -20.80
N GLY A 68 -15.66 2.23 -20.66
CA GLY A 68 -16.24 3.58 -20.69
C GLY A 68 -16.96 3.98 -19.40
N GLN A 69 -16.84 3.20 -18.32
CA GLN A 69 -17.43 3.53 -17.03
C GLN A 69 -16.54 4.52 -16.31
N SER A 70 -17.12 5.60 -15.78
CA SER A 70 -16.40 6.51 -14.88
C SER A 70 -16.08 5.78 -13.58
N ILE A 71 -14.80 5.73 -13.22
CA ILE A 71 -14.35 5.13 -11.96
C ILE A 71 -13.75 6.14 -11.00
N LEU A 72 -13.45 7.34 -11.48
CA LEU A 72 -12.93 8.44 -10.68
C LEU A 72 -13.41 9.76 -11.26
N THR A 73 -13.96 10.60 -10.38
CA THR A 73 -14.26 11.99 -10.67
C THR A 73 -13.74 12.83 -9.53
N GLU A 74 -12.80 13.71 -9.84
CA GLU A 74 -12.13 14.57 -8.86
C GLU A 74 -12.19 16.02 -9.32
N GLN A 75 -12.22 16.94 -8.36
CA GLN A 75 -12.29 18.37 -8.62
C GLN A 75 -11.07 19.07 -8.03
N ALA A 76 -10.50 19.98 -8.81
CA ALA A 76 -9.41 20.85 -8.40
C ALA A 76 -9.89 22.30 -8.41
N ALA A 77 -9.74 23.00 -7.28
CA ALA A 77 -10.19 24.39 -7.19
C ALA A 77 -9.27 25.38 -7.92
N ARG A 78 -7.95 25.15 -7.94
CA ARG A 78 -6.97 26.16 -8.41
C ARG A 78 -6.15 25.73 -9.60
N ALA A 79 -5.60 24.53 -9.58
CA ALA A 79 -4.76 24.04 -10.67
C ALA A 79 -4.70 22.52 -10.69
N VAL A 80 -4.37 21.97 -11.85
CA VAL A 80 -4.00 20.56 -12.01
C VAL A 80 -2.65 20.49 -12.68
N ARG A 81 -1.69 19.82 -12.04
CA ARG A 81 -0.40 19.47 -12.64
C ARG A 81 -0.45 18.04 -13.15
N ILE A 82 -0.18 17.86 -14.43
CA ILE A 82 -0.24 16.62 -15.19
C ILE A 82 1.19 16.22 -15.50
N ILE A 83 1.64 15.11 -14.94
CA ILE A 83 3.03 14.65 -15.05
C ILE A 83 3.01 13.32 -15.79
N SER A 84 3.49 13.31 -17.02
CA SER A 84 3.71 12.08 -17.77
C SER A 84 5.04 11.48 -17.34
N LEU A 85 5.03 10.25 -16.87
CA LEU A 85 6.20 9.51 -16.44
C LEU A 85 6.78 8.70 -17.62
N SER A 86 8.09 8.44 -17.58
CA SER A 86 8.78 7.72 -18.66
C SER A 86 8.34 6.26 -18.81
N ASN A 87 7.69 5.68 -17.80
CA ASN A 87 7.10 4.35 -17.84
C ASN A 87 5.70 4.32 -18.51
N GLY A 88 5.19 5.46 -18.97
CA GLY A 88 3.88 5.59 -19.62
C GLY A 88 2.73 5.90 -18.67
N ASN A 89 2.97 5.98 -17.36
CA ASN A 89 1.96 6.41 -16.39
C ASN A 89 1.80 7.93 -16.39
N THR A 90 0.68 8.40 -15.84
CA THR A 90 0.42 9.83 -15.65
C THR A 90 0.02 10.11 -14.21
N GLU A 91 0.66 11.07 -13.56
CA GLU A 91 0.22 11.62 -12.27
C GLU A 91 -0.60 12.89 -12.50
N PHE A 92 -1.78 12.96 -11.88
CA PHE A 92 -2.56 14.19 -11.76
C PHE A 92 -2.47 14.68 -10.33
N ARG A 93 -1.87 15.87 -10.15
CA ARG A 93 -1.77 16.55 -8.86
C ARG A 93 -2.74 17.73 -8.87
N MET A 94 -3.81 17.62 -8.12
CA MET A 94 -4.93 18.56 -8.07
C MET A 94 -4.75 19.48 -6.87
N ASP A 95 -4.46 20.75 -7.14
CA ASP A 95 -4.34 21.81 -6.14
C ASP A 95 -5.73 22.36 -5.81
N ASN A 96 -6.17 22.09 -4.58
CA ASN A 96 -7.41 22.62 -4.02
C ASN A 96 -7.18 23.86 -3.15
N GLY A 97 -5.98 24.46 -3.21
CA GLY A 97 -5.58 25.57 -2.37
C GLY A 97 -5.44 25.15 -0.91
N THR A 98 -6.39 25.58 -0.08
CA THR A 98 -6.35 25.39 1.38
C THR A 98 -6.52 23.93 1.80
N ALA A 99 -7.18 23.11 1.00
CA ALA A 99 -7.37 21.68 1.27
C ALA A 99 -6.15 20.81 0.89
N GLY A 100 -5.10 21.40 0.29
CA GLY A 100 -3.89 20.69 -0.13
C GLY A 100 -3.96 20.12 -1.55
N VAL A 101 -3.04 19.19 -1.83
CA VAL A 101 -2.86 18.58 -3.17
C VAL A 101 -3.32 17.13 -3.14
N ASN A 102 -4.34 16.80 -3.95
CA ASN A 102 -4.75 15.42 -4.19
C ASN A 102 -3.92 14.84 -5.34
N VAL A 103 -3.36 13.65 -5.16
CA VAL A 103 -2.55 12.98 -6.19
C VAL A 103 -3.25 11.72 -6.67
N VAL A 104 -3.51 11.67 -7.98
CA VAL A 104 -4.08 10.51 -8.67
C VAL A 104 -3.04 9.98 -9.63
N LEU A 105 -2.61 8.73 -9.41
CA LEU A 105 -1.72 8.03 -10.32
C LEU A 105 -2.52 7.13 -11.26
N VAL A 106 -2.31 7.33 -12.55
CA VAL A 106 -3.02 6.62 -13.62
C VAL A 106 -2.01 5.77 -14.38
N SER A 107 -2.21 4.45 -14.32
CA SER A 107 -1.41 3.51 -15.12
C SER A 107 -1.89 3.51 -16.57
N LYS A 108 -0.95 3.36 -17.50
CA LYS A 108 -1.16 3.34 -18.95
C LYS A 108 -2.28 2.38 -19.39
N ASP A 109 -2.41 1.24 -18.73
CA ASP A 109 -3.20 0.13 -19.27
C ASP A 109 -4.69 0.18 -18.90
N ASN A 110 -5.10 0.95 -17.89
CA ASN A 110 -6.39 0.72 -17.24
C ASN A 110 -7.36 1.91 -17.25
N LEU A 111 -6.90 3.10 -17.63
CA LEU A 111 -7.66 4.32 -17.43
C LEU A 111 -7.40 5.38 -18.50
N VAL A 112 -8.47 5.98 -19.00
CA VAL A 112 -8.43 7.18 -19.86
C VAL A 112 -9.01 8.35 -19.08
N CYS A 113 -8.23 9.41 -18.89
CA CYS A 113 -8.66 10.57 -18.12
C CYS A 113 -8.86 11.80 -18.99
N ARG A 114 -9.92 12.56 -18.71
CA ARG A 114 -10.20 13.85 -19.31
C ARG A 114 -10.23 14.93 -18.22
N LEU A 115 -9.46 15.99 -18.45
CA LEU A 115 -9.53 17.21 -17.64
C LEU A 115 -10.41 18.25 -18.34
N THR A 116 -11.37 18.82 -17.63
CA THR A 116 -12.22 19.92 -18.12
C THR A 116 -12.12 21.12 -17.21
N GLY A 117 -12.26 22.35 -17.75
CA GLY A 117 -12.26 23.60 -16.98
C GLY A 117 -10.88 24.22 -16.72
N GLY A 118 -9.80 23.58 -17.18
CA GLY A 118 -8.45 24.14 -17.15
C GLY A 118 -8.09 24.91 -18.43
N THR A 119 -7.31 25.97 -18.31
CA THR A 119 -6.67 26.70 -19.43
C THR A 119 -5.18 26.44 -19.47
#